data_AF-A0A6G4N673-F1
#
_entry.id   AF-A0A6G4N673-F1
#
_cell.length_a   1.000
_cell.length_b   1.000
_cell.length_c   1.000
_cell.angle_alpha   90.00
_cell.angle_beta   90.00
_cell.angle_gamma   90.00
#
_symmetry.space_group_name_H-M   'P 1'
#
loop_
_entity.id
_entity.type
_entity.pdbx_description
1 polymer ?
#
loop_
_entity_poly.entity_id
_entity_poly.type
_entity_poly.pdbx_seq_one_letter_code
_entity_poly.pdbx_strand_id
1 'polypeptide(L)'
;VLKSILSLGIIYGGTFGIYPKADASTQNSSSVQDKQLQKVEEVPNNSEKALVKKLYDRYSKDTINGKSNKSRNWVYSERPLNENQVRIHLEGTYTVAGRLYTPKRNITLNKEVVTLKELDHIIRFAHISYGLYMGEHLPKGNIVINTKDGGKYTLESHKELQKDRENVKINTADIKNVTFKLVKSVNDIEQV
;
A
#
# COMPACT_ATOMS: atom_id res chain seq x y z
N VAL A 1 -0.21 8.94 67.93
CA VAL A 1 -0.31 10.16 68.76
C VAL A 1 -0.65 11.33 67.85
N LEU A 2 -1.87 11.90 68.01
CA LEU A 2 -2.36 13.28 67.72
C LEU A 2 -1.99 13.96 66.38
N LYS A 3 -2.79 14.75 65.65
CA LYS A 3 -4.15 15.36 65.69
C LYS A 3 -4.37 15.93 64.26
N SER A 4 -5.54 15.81 63.63
CA SER A 4 -6.54 16.87 63.35
C SER A 4 -5.97 18.29 63.14
N ILE A 5 -6.44 19.11 62.18
CA ILE A 5 -7.60 20.02 62.33
C ILE A 5 -8.04 20.58 60.94
N LEU A 6 -9.36 20.75 60.78
CA LEU A 6 -10.09 21.48 59.73
C LEU A 6 -9.71 22.97 59.62
N SER A 7 -9.91 23.60 58.45
CA SER A 7 -10.41 24.99 58.44
C SER A 7 -11.47 25.20 57.36
N LEU A 8 -12.69 25.52 57.82
CA LEU A 8 -13.77 26.16 57.07
C LEU A 8 -13.52 27.68 56.98
N GLY A 9 -14.01 28.30 55.90
CA GLY A 9 -14.27 29.75 55.76
C GLY A 9 -15.01 30.01 54.44
N ILE A 10 -16.34 29.88 54.39
CA ILE A 10 -17.41 30.90 54.53
C ILE A 10 -17.51 31.94 53.38
N ILE A 11 -18.41 31.63 52.45
CA ILE A 11 -19.54 32.39 51.84
C ILE A 11 -19.54 33.95 51.85
N TYR A 12 -19.71 34.51 50.64
CA TYR A 12 -20.58 35.66 50.29
C TYR A 12 -21.27 35.24 48.96
N GLY A 13 -22.57 35.32 48.69
CA GLY A 13 -23.65 36.17 49.20
C GLY A 13 -24.26 36.89 47.97
N GLY A 14 -25.49 36.54 47.55
CA GLY A 14 -26.16 37.25 46.44
C GLY A 14 -27.31 36.49 45.76
N THR A 15 -28.50 36.60 46.33
CA THR A 15 -29.83 36.11 45.92
C THR A 15 -30.41 36.76 44.66
N PHE A 16 -31.23 36.01 43.89
CA PHE A 16 -32.55 36.38 43.28
C PHE A 16 -33.07 35.08 42.61
N GLY A 17 -34.15 34.42 43.01
CA GLY A 17 -35.57 34.79 43.03
C GLY A 17 -36.41 33.49 42.89
N ILE A 18 -37.63 33.46 43.42
CA ILE A 18 -38.41 32.26 43.81
C ILE A 18 -39.44 31.84 42.72
N TYR A 19 -39.41 30.56 42.31
CA TYR A 19 -40.47 29.53 41.96
C TYR A 19 -41.90 29.92 41.49
N PRO A 20 -42.61 29.09 40.66
CA PRO A 20 -42.92 27.69 41.02
C PRO A 20 -43.06 26.57 39.94
N LYS A 21 -42.94 25.36 40.52
CA LYS A 21 -43.27 23.95 40.16
C LYS A 21 -44.15 23.63 38.94
N ALA A 22 -43.73 22.57 38.23
CA ALA A 22 -44.57 21.48 37.72
C ALA A 22 -43.74 20.18 37.57
N ASP A 23 -44.42 19.03 37.54
CA ASP A 23 -44.05 17.73 38.12
C ASP A 23 -43.06 16.80 37.37
N ALA A 24 -42.46 15.92 38.20
CA ALA A 24 -42.07 14.51 38.00
C ALA A 24 -41.56 14.02 36.62
N SER A 25 -40.33 13.51 36.57
CA SER A 25 -40.07 12.05 36.56
C SER A 25 -38.62 11.67 36.17
N THR A 26 -38.07 10.74 36.95
CA THR A 26 -37.08 9.69 36.62
C THR A 26 -35.61 10.04 36.34
N GLN A 27 -34.77 9.37 37.14
CA GLN A 27 -33.32 9.23 37.05
C GLN A 27 -32.87 8.57 35.73
N ASN A 28 -31.75 8.99 35.15
CA ASN A 28 -30.57 8.12 35.03
C ASN A 28 -29.34 8.85 34.44
N SER A 29 -28.28 8.85 35.23
CA SER A 29 -26.92 8.39 34.92
C SER A 29 -26.27 8.75 33.58
N SER A 30 -25.13 9.43 33.73
CA SER A 30 -24.01 9.57 32.80
C SER A 30 -23.63 8.31 32.01
N SER A 31 -23.33 8.48 30.73
CA SER A 31 -22.16 7.82 30.13
C SER A 31 -21.66 8.60 28.90
N VAL A 32 -20.47 9.16 29.05
CA VAL A 32 -19.54 9.40 27.95
C VAL A 32 -19.16 8.02 27.41
N GLN A 33 -19.59 7.68 26.19
CA GLN A 33 -19.15 6.47 25.51
C GLN A 33 -18.79 6.80 24.05
N ASP A 34 -17.48 6.71 23.82
CA ASP A 34 -16.84 6.12 22.65
C ASP A 34 -17.14 6.71 21.28
N LYS A 35 -16.19 7.54 20.82
CA LYS A 35 -15.85 7.66 19.41
C LYS A 35 -15.49 6.27 18.86
N GLN A 36 -16.48 5.55 18.35
CA GLN A 36 -16.23 4.46 17.42
C GLN A 36 -15.64 5.07 16.16
N LEU A 37 -14.35 4.83 15.94
CA LEU A 37 -13.75 4.93 14.61
C LEU A 37 -14.42 3.83 13.77
N GLN A 38 -15.48 4.18 13.02
CA GLN A 38 -16.01 3.31 11.98
C GLN A 38 -14.89 3.10 10.96
N LYS A 39 -14.26 1.92 11.00
CA LYS A 39 -13.48 1.40 9.88
C LYS A 39 -14.49 1.15 8.78
N VAL A 40 -14.65 2.12 7.88
CA VAL A 40 -15.44 1.95 6.66
C VAL A 40 -14.74 0.87 5.85
N GLU A 41 -15.28 -0.34 5.89
CA GLU A 41 -14.93 -1.38 4.93
C GLU A 41 -15.55 -0.96 3.60
N GLU A 42 -14.75 -0.29 2.77
CA GLU A 42 -15.13 0.01 1.40
C GLU A 42 -15.24 -1.32 0.64
N VAL A 43 -16.46 -1.78 0.39
CA VAL A 43 -16.71 -2.89 -0.53
C VAL A 43 -16.33 -2.42 -1.93
N PRO A 44 -15.44 -3.11 -2.65
CA PRO A 44 -15.08 -2.72 -4.00
C PRO A 44 -16.31 -2.83 -4.87
N ASN A 45 -16.63 -1.78 -5.62
CA ASN A 45 -17.63 -1.91 -6.66
C ASN A 45 -17.10 -2.87 -7.75
N ASN A 46 -18.00 -3.57 -8.46
CA ASN A 46 -17.61 -4.54 -9.49
C ASN A 46 -16.64 -3.97 -10.56
N SER A 47 -16.60 -2.65 -10.72
CA SER A 47 -15.67 -1.96 -11.62
C SER A 47 -14.23 -2.00 -11.12
N GLU A 48 -13.97 -1.75 -9.83
CA GLU A 48 -12.63 -1.82 -9.26
C GLU A 48 -12.06 -3.24 -9.35
N LYS A 49 -12.84 -4.24 -8.95
CA LYS A 49 -12.47 -5.66 -9.06
C LYS A 49 -12.10 -6.05 -10.50
N ALA A 50 -12.85 -5.56 -11.49
CA ALA A 50 -12.55 -5.80 -12.90
C ALA A 50 -11.22 -5.15 -13.33
N LEU A 51 -10.91 -3.95 -12.84
CA LEU A 51 -9.65 -3.27 -13.12
C LEU A 51 -8.46 -4.01 -12.48
N VAL A 52 -8.58 -4.47 -11.23
CA VAL A 52 -7.57 -5.29 -10.57
C VAL A 52 -7.33 -6.57 -11.36
N LYS A 53 -8.40 -7.27 -11.73
CA LYS A 53 -8.31 -8.49 -12.54
C LYS A 53 -7.60 -8.24 -13.87
N LYS A 54 -7.91 -7.13 -14.55
CA LYS A 54 -7.24 -6.76 -15.81
C LYS A 54 -5.73 -6.56 -15.63
N LEU A 55 -5.30 -5.91 -14.55
CA LEU A 55 -3.89 -5.73 -14.23
C LEU A 55 -3.23 -7.07 -13.89
N TYR A 56 -3.89 -7.89 -13.08
CA TYR A 56 -3.42 -9.24 -12.75
C TYR A 56 -3.27 -10.10 -14.01
N ASP A 57 -4.31 -10.22 -14.84
CA ASP A 57 -4.30 -11.02 -16.07
C ASP A 57 -3.21 -10.57 -17.06
N ARG A 58 -2.94 -9.26 -17.13
CA ARG A 58 -1.86 -8.71 -17.98
C ARG A 58 -0.49 -9.09 -17.43
N TYR A 59 -0.22 -8.79 -16.16
CA TYR A 59 1.12 -8.81 -15.58
C TYR A 59 1.51 -10.12 -14.88
N SER A 60 0.56 -11.03 -14.64
CA SER A 60 0.84 -12.37 -14.07
C SER A 60 1.38 -13.37 -15.09
N LYS A 61 1.36 -13.04 -16.39
CA LYS A 61 1.94 -13.90 -17.42
C LYS A 61 3.44 -13.99 -17.23
N ASP A 62 3.97 -15.20 -17.15
CA ASP A 62 5.39 -15.48 -16.97
C ASP A 62 6.21 -15.37 -18.27
N THR A 63 5.58 -14.86 -19.34
CA THR A 63 6.20 -14.64 -20.65
C THR A 63 5.85 -13.26 -21.22
N ILE A 64 6.79 -12.66 -21.95
CA ILE A 64 6.59 -11.47 -22.78
C ILE A 64 7.65 -11.42 -23.88
N ASN A 65 7.25 -11.13 -25.13
CA ASN A 65 8.17 -10.95 -26.27
C ASN A 65 9.24 -12.06 -26.43
N GLY A 66 8.85 -13.33 -26.23
CA GLY A 66 9.77 -14.48 -26.33
C GLY A 66 10.72 -14.65 -25.12
N LYS A 67 10.69 -13.73 -24.15
CA LYS A 67 11.36 -13.89 -22.84
C LYS A 67 10.40 -14.54 -21.85
N SER A 68 10.94 -15.29 -20.89
CA SER A 68 10.16 -15.96 -19.85
C SER A 68 10.86 -15.99 -18.50
N ASN A 69 10.06 -16.09 -17.44
CA ASN A 69 10.57 -16.31 -16.09
C ASN A 69 11.14 -17.73 -15.96
N LYS A 70 12.46 -17.86 -16.06
CA LYS A 70 13.18 -19.13 -15.84
C LYS A 70 13.85 -19.13 -14.49
N SER A 71 13.80 -20.26 -13.79
CA SER A 71 14.45 -20.44 -12.47
C SER A 71 14.12 -19.33 -11.46
N ARG A 72 12.89 -18.79 -11.52
CA ARG A 72 12.45 -17.66 -10.68
C ARG A 72 13.28 -16.38 -10.82
N ASN A 73 13.94 -16.19 -11.96
CA ASN A 73 14.73 -15.00 -12.24
C ASN A 73 13.90 -13.71 -12.22
N TRP A 74 12.58 -13.75 -12.38
CA TRP A 74 11.70 -12.57 -12.26
C TRP A 74 11.03 -12.46 -10.89
N VAL A 75 11.51 -13.19 -9.88
CA VAL A 75 10.93 -13.20 -8.53
C VAL A 75 12.01 -12.89 -7.50
N TYR A 76 12.99 -13.79 -7.37
CA TYR A 76 14.10 -13.65 -6.44
C TYR A 76 15.14 -14.73 -6.74
N SER A 77 16.40 -14.32 -6.86
CA SER A 77 17.55 -15.22 -7.01
C SER A 77 18.76 -14.68 -6.25
N GLU A 78 19.55 -15.58 -5.69
CA GLU A 78 20.88 -15.32 -5.11
C GLU A 78 21.99 -16.02 -5.89
N ARG A 79 21.65 -16.72 -6.98
CA ARG A 79 22.62 -17.46 -7.79
C ARG A 79 23.74 -16.52 -8.27
N PRO A 80 24.97 -17.01 -8.45
CA PRO A 80 26.02 -16.23 -9.08
C PRO A 80 25.55 -15.67 -10.42
N LEU A 81 25.90 -14.42 -10.72
CA LEU A 81 25.58 -13.80 -12.00
C LEU A 81 26.62 -14.19 -13.03
N ASN A 82 26.15 -14.53 -14.24
CA ASN A 82 27.04 -14.60 -15.39
C ASN A 82 27.50 -13.18 -15.78
N GLU A 83 28.61 -13.08 -16.51
CA GLU A 83 29.15 -11.80 -16.95
C GLU A 83 28.14 -10.95 -17.76
N ASN A 84 27.31 -11.61 -18.55
CA ASN A 84 26.28 -10.97 -19.36
C ASN A 84 24.96 -10.72 -18.60
N GLN A 85 24.92 -10.86 -17.28
CA GLN A 85 23.71 -10.69 -16.47
C GLN A 85 23.81 -9.49 -15.52
N VAL A 86 22.63 -8.98 -15.15
CA VAL A 86 22.45 -7.99 -14.10
C VAL A 86 21.35 -8.43 -13.15
N ARG A 87 21.52 -8.10 -11.88
CA ARG A 87 20.48 -8.24 -10.86
C ARG A 87 19.99 -6.86 -10.47
N ILE A 88 18.69 -6.64 -10.62
CA ILE A 88 18.03 -5.40 -10.26
C ILE A 88 17.21 -5.68 -9.01
N HIS A 89 17.56 -5.00 -7.91
CA HIS A 89 16.86 -5.14 -6.64
C HIS A 89 15.60 -4.28 -6.61
N LEU A 90 14.52 -4.83 -6.06
CA LEU A 90 13.28 -4.12 -5.81
C LEU A 90 13.25 -3.76 -4.31
N GLU A 91 13.34 -2.46 -4.02
CA GLU A 91 13.57 -1.91 -2.69
C GLU A 91 12.46 -0.95 -2.31
N GLY A 92 11.61 -1.34 -1.36
CA GLY A 92 10.46 -0.50 -1.03
C GLY A 92 9.49 -1.14 -0.06
N THR A 93 8.33 -0.49 0.06
CA THR A 93 7.29 -0.85 1.02
C THR A 93 5.97 -1.09 0.33
N TYR A 94 5.25 -2.11 0.78
CA TYR A 94 3.85 -2.35 0.45
C TYR A 94 3.03 -2.29 1.74
N THR A 95 2.11 -1.34 1.85
CA THR A 95 1.23 -1.20 3.02
C THR A 95 -0.14 -1.76 2.69
N VAL A 96 -0.64 -2.71 3.49
CA VAL A 96 -1.97 -3.30 3.32
C VAL A 96 -2.78 -3.09 4.59
N ALA A 97 -3.92 -2.42 4.50
CA ALA A 97 -4.79 -2.11 5.66
C ALA A 97 -4.00 -1.51 6.86
N GLY A 98 -3.10 -0.58 6.57
CA GLY A 98 -2.24 0.08 7.58
C GLY A 98 -1.03 -0.74 8.06
N ARG A 99 -0.89 -2.00 7.67
CA ARG A 99 0.27 -2.83 8.01
C ARG A 99 1.37 -2.70 6.96
N LEU A 100 2.58 -2.36 7.41
CA LEU A 100 3.74 -2.15 6.55
C LEU A 100 4.46 -3.49 6.26
N TYR A 101 4.72 -3.77 4.99
CA TYR A 101 5.51 -4.90 4.53
C TYR A 101 6.71 -4.44 3.70
N THR A 102 7.85 -5.11 3.86
CA THR A 102 9.10 -4.87 3.10
C THR A 102 9.51 -6.13 2.33
N PRO A 103 8.81 -6.48 1.23
CA PRO A 103 9.06 -7.72 0.51
C PRO A 103 10.44 -7.66 -0.16
N LYS A 104 11.24 -8.72 0.04
CA LYS A 104 12.54 -8.86 -0.61
C LYS A 104 12.36 -9.51 -1.98
N ARG A 105 12.60 -8.75 -3.06
CA ARG A 105 12.51 -9.22 -4.46
C ARG A 105 13.68 -8.70 -5.28
N ASN A 106 14.03 -9.46 -6.31
CA ASN A 106 14.97 -9.02 -7.33
C ASN A 106 14.64 -9.69 -8.66
N ILE A 107 15.02 -9.03 -9.75
CA ILE A 107 14.93 -9.60 -11.09
C ILE A 107 16.35 -9.76 -11.65
N THR A 108 16.62 -10.89 -12.29
CA THR A 108 17.88 -11.19 -12.96
C THR A 108 17.66 -11.24 -14.47
N LEU A 109 18.32 -10.35 -15.21
CA LEU A 109 18.16 -10.16 -16.65
C LEU A 109 19.50 -10.22 -17.37
N ASN A 110 19.48 -10.47 -18.67
CA ASN A 110 20.67 -10.26 -19.49
C ASN A 110 20.92 -8.75 -19.68
N LYS A 111 22.19 -8.39 -19.90
CA LYS A 111 22.62 -7.05 -20.34
C LYS A 111 22.24 -6.88 -21.81
N GLU A 112 21.14 -6.19 -22.06
CA GLU A 112 20.62 -5.93 -23.40
C GLU A 112 19.74 -4.67 -23.40
N VAL A 113 19.42 -4.16 -24.60
CA VAL A 113 18.41 -3.10 -24.76
C VAL A 113 17.03 -3.74 -24.84
N VAL A 114 16.16 -3.39 -23.90
CA VAL A 114 14.76 -3.84 -23.82
C VAL A 114 13.81 -2.66 -23.98
N THR A 115 12.54 -2.96 -24.24
CA THR A 115 11.47 -1.96 -24.20
C THR A 115 11.00 -1.69 -22.77
N LEU A 116 10.48 -0.49 -22.51
CA LEU A 116 9.85 -0.18 -21.24
C LEU A 116 8.62 -1.06 -20.99
N LYS A 117 7.93 -1.51 -22.05
CA LYS A 117 6.86 -2.51 -21.95
C LYS A 117 7.34 -3.82 -21.34
N GLU A 118 8.46 -4.36 -21.81
CA GLU A 118 9.05 -5.59 -21.25
C GLU A 118 9.49 -5.39 -19.81
N LEU A 119 10.14 -4.27 -19.51
CA LEU A 119 10.65 -3.99 -18.18
C LEU A 119 9.53 -3.75 -17.15
N ASP A 120 8.49 -2.98 -17.52
CA ASP A 120 7.26 -2.79 -16.73
C ASP A 120 6.60 -4.13 -16.42
N HIS A 121 6.48 -5.00 -17.42
CA HIS A 121 5.88 -6.32 -17.26
C HIS A 121 6.64 -7.18 -16.26
N ILE A 122 7.96 -7.32 -16.43
CA ILE A 122 8.81 -8.16 -15.57
C ILE A 122 8.83 -7.63 -14.13
N ILE A 123 8.89 -6.31 -13.95
CA ILE A 123 8.86 -5.70 -12.62
C ILE A 123 7.52 -5.94 -11.93
N ARG A 124 6.39 -5.72 -12.61
CA ARG A 124 5.07 -5.98 -12.03
C ARG A 124 4.82 -7.46 -11.78
N PHE A 125 5.35 -8.36 -12.61
CA PHE A 125 5.37 -9.79 -12.33
C PHE A 125 6.08 -10.10 -11.00
N ALA A 126 7.25 -9.49 -10.77
CA ALA A 126 7.96 -9.62 -9.50
C ALA A 126 7.13 -9.10 -8.31
N HIS A 127 6.37 -8.02 -8.48
CA HIS A 127 5.49 -7.52 -7.43
C HIS A 127 4.26 -8.42 -7.16
N ILE A 128 3.71 -9.05 -8.20
CA ILE A 128 2.61 -10.03 -8.05
C ILE A 128 3.06 -11.22 -7.20
N SER A 129 4.33 -11.61 -7.27
CA SER A 129 4.88 -12.73 -6.48
C SER A 129 4.86 -12.54 -4.95
N TYR A 130 4.49 -11.36 -4.45
CA TYR A 130 4.21 -11.14 -3.02
C TYR A 130 2.78 -10.66 -2.75
N GLY A 131 1.91 -10.60 -3.76
CA GLY A 131 0.49 -10.28 -3.61
C GLY A 131 0.03 -8.94 -4.19
N LEU A 132 0.85 -8.25 -4.99
CA LEU A 132 0.34 -7.09 -5.75
C LEU A 132 -0.73 -7.55 -6.77
N TYR A 133 -1.81 -6.79 -6.92
CA TYR A 133 -2.95 -7.12 -7.79
C TYR A 133 -3.70 -8.42 -7.45
N MET A 134 -3.48 -8.98 -6.26
CA MET A 134 -4.33 -10.02 -5.71
C MET A 134 -5.46 -9.38 -4.91
N GLY A 135 -6.66 -9.97 -5.06
CA GLY A 135 -7.88 -9.49 -4.40
C GLY A 135 -8.70 -8.55 -5.27
N GLU A 136 -9.40 -7.63 -4.63
CA GLU A 136 -10.47 -6.85 -5.28
C GLU A 136 -10.20 -5.35 -5.35
N HIS A 137 -9.17 -4.87 -4.63
CA HIS A 137 -8.84 -3.45 -4.52
C HIS A 137 -7.57 -3.05 -5.25
N LEU A 138 -7.62 -1.90 -5.94
CA LEU A 138 -6.48 -1.36 -6.66
C LEU A 138 -5.41 -0.85 -5.68
N PRO A 139 -4.14 -1.21 -5.90
CA PRO A 139 -3.06 -0.55 -5.18
C PRO A 139 -2.89 0.88 -5.69
N LYS A 140 -2.45 1.76 -4.80
CA LYS A 140 -2.01 3.12 -5.10
C LYS A 140 -0.50 3.23 -4.95
N GLY A 141 0.08 4.28 -5.51
CA GLY A 141 1.51 4.58 -5.43
C GLY A 141 2.27 4.27 -6.71
N ASN A 142 3.59 4.40 -6.62
CA ASN A 142 4.48 4.35 -7.77
C ASN A 142 5.55 3.28 -7.57
N ILE A 143 5.91 2.65 -8.68
CA ILE A 143 7.12 1.86 -8.86
C ILE A 143 8.04 2.69 -9.75
N VAL A 144 9.28 2.92 -9.32
CA VAL A 144 10.22 3.81 -10.00
C VAL A 144 11.48 3.03 -10.34
N ILE A 145 11.76 2.91 -11.63
CA ILE A 145 13.03 2.38 -12.14
C ILE A 145 14.04 3.52 -12.11
N ASN A 146 15.10 3.38 -11.30
CA ASN A 146 16.16 4.38 -11.21
C ASN A 146 17.35 3.93 -12.06
N THR A 147 17.86 4.82 -12.91
CA THR A 147 19.08 4.58 -13.68
C THR A 147 20.31 5.07 -12.93
N LYS A 148 21.49 4.57 -13.32
CA LYS A 148 22.77 4.88 -12.66
C LYS A 148 23.18 6.35 -12.80
N ASP A 149 22.75 7.01 -13.86
CA ASP A 149 22.97 8.43 -14.17
C ASP A 149 21.96 9.39 -13.50
N GLY A 150 21.01 8.86 -12.71
CA GLY A 150 20.00 9.66 -12.02
C GLY A 150 18.69 9.86 -12.78
N GLY A 151 18.56 9.31 -13.99
CA GLY A 151 17.28 9.20 -14.70
C GLY A 151 16.26 8.30 -13.98
N LYS A 152 14.98 8.46 -14.35
CA LYS A 152 13.88 7.68 -13.75
C LYS A 152 12.76 7.36 -14.73
N TYR A 153 12.18 6.17 -14.60
CA TYR A 153 10.94 5.78 -15.24
C TYR A 153 9.90 5.44 -14.18
N THR A 154 8.80 6.19 -14.14
CA THR A 154 7.72 5.98 -13.17
C THR A 154 6.62 5.11 -13.77
N LEU A 155 6.21 4.11 -13.01
CA LEU A 155 5.13 3.17 -13.30
C LEU A 155 4.06 3.36 -12.21
N GLU A 156 2.91 3.88 -12.60
CA GLU A 156 1.78 4.09 -11.69
C GLU A 156 1.08 2.75 -11.45
N SER A 157 0.97 2.32 -10.19
CA SER A 157 0.51 0.97 -9.87
C SER A 157 -0.99 0.76 -10.11
N HIS A 158 -1.80 1.83 -10.06
CA HIS A 158 -3.26 1.76 -10.22
C HIS A 158 -3.74 1.59 -11.67
N LYS A 159 -2.84 1.60 -12.66
CA LYS A 159 -3.18 1.49 -14.08
C LYS A 159 -2.09 0.81 -14.91
N GLU A 160 -2.43 0.44 -16.14
CA GLU A 160 -1.50 -0.11 -17.12
C GLU A 160 -0.51 0.96 -17.63
N LEU A 161 0.64 0.52 -18.13
CA LEU A 161 1.57 1.40 -18.85
C LEU A 161 0.89 2.07 -20.04
N GLN A 162 1.13 3.37 -20.21
CA GLN A 162 0.59 4.14 -21.33
C GLN A 162 1.19 3.68 -22.68
N LYS A 163 0.35 3.58 -23.72
CA LYS A 163 0.72 2.99 -25.02
C LYS A 163 1.89 3.71 -25.71
N ASP A 164 1.92 5.04 -25.61
CA ASP A 164 2.97 5.92 -26.13
C ASP A 164 4.34 5.67 -25.48
N ARG A 165 4.36 5.05 -24.29
CA ARG A 165 5.59 4.74 -23.56
C ARG A 165 6.12 3.32 -23.83
N GLU A 166 5.36 2.46 -24.51
CA GLU A 166 5.71 1.04 -24.65
C GLU A 166 7.05 0.83 -25.35
N ASN A 167 7.38 1.65 -26.36
CA ASN A 167 8.56 1.47 -27.21
C ASN A 167 9.82 2.22 -26.72
N VAL A 168 9.76 2.84 -25.54
CA VAL A 168 10.94 3.48 -24.93
C VAL A 168 12.02 2.42 -24.71
N LYS A 169 13.24 2.67 -25.22
CA LYS A 169 14.36 1.73 -25.13
C LYS A 169 15.18 1.97 -23.87
N ILE A 170 15.50 0.91 -23.14
CA ILE A 170 16.24 0.95 -21.88
C ILE A 170 17.30 -0.15 -21.93
N ASN A 171 18.56 0.21 -21.69
CA ASN A 171 19.62 -0.77 -21.46
C ASN A 171 19.53 -1.28 -20.01
N THR A 172 19.35 -2.59 -19.83
CA THR A 172 19.22 -3.19 -18.50
C THR A 172 20.47 -2.97 -17.64
N ALA A 173 21.65 -2.81 -18.26
CA ALA A 173 22.90 -2.52 -17.58
C ALA A 173 22.92 -1.12 -16.92
N ASP A 174 22.08 -0.20 -17.37
CA ASP A 174 22.04 1.18 -16.87
C ASP A 174 21.09 1.34 -15.68
N ILE A 175 20.35 0.28 -15.33
CA ILE A 175 19.43 0.28 -14.19
C ILE A 175 20.24 0.12 -12.89
N LYS A 176 19.98 1.00 -11.93
CA LYS A 176 20.55 0.95 -10.58
C LYS A 176 19.72 0.03 -9.68
N ASN A 177 18.45 0.37 -9.48
CA ASN A 177 17.49 -0.38 -8.69
C ASN A 177 16.06 -0.01 -9.11
N VAL A 178 15.09 -0.68 -8.51
CA VAL A 178 13.67 -0.30 -8.57
C VAL A 178 13.23 0.04 -7.16
N THR A 179 12.64 1.23 -6.99
CA THR A 179 12.09 1.67 -5.71
C THR A 179 10.57 1.74 -5.75
N PHE A 180 9.91 1.49 -4.63
CA PHE A 180 8.45 1.54 -4.60
C PHE A 180 7.88 1.92 -3.23
N LYS A 181 6.76 2.63 -3.27
CA LYS A 181 5.90 2.88 -2.11
C LYS A 181 4.46 2.64 -2.54
N LEU A 182 3.93 1.50 -2.14
CA LEU A 182 2.62 1.00 -2.56
C LEU A 182 1.68 0.88 -1.37
N VAL A 183 0.40 1.14 -1.60
CA VAL A 183 -0.64 1.08 -0.56
C VAL A 183 -1.87 0.38 -1.13
N LYS A 184 -2.39 -0.61 -0.40
CA LYS A 184 -3.74 -1.16 -0.55
C LYS A 184 -4.52 -0.81 0.72
N SER A 185 -5.51 0.09 0.61
CA SER A 185 -6.15 0.71 1.77
C SER A 185 -6.92 -0.26 2.67
N VAL A 186 -7.44 -1.33 2.09
CA VAL A 186 -8.32 -2.29 2.75
C VAL A 186 -7.81 -3.72 2.54
N ASN A 187 -8.17 -4.61 3.45
CA ASN A 187 -8.03 -6.06 3.23
C ASN A 187 -9.18 -6.51 2.33
N ASP A 188 -8.95 -7.57 1.55
CA ASP A 188 -10.06 -8.22 0.87
C ASP A 188 -10.94 -8.89 1.93
N ILE A 189 -12.26 -8.82 1.76
CA ILE A 189 -13.21 -9.53 2.63
C ILE A 189 -13.09 -11.01 2.27
N GLU A 190 -12.71 -11.87 3.24
CA GLU A 190 -12.86 -13.32 3.07
C GLU A 190 -14.35 -13.60 2.89
N GLN A 191 -14.77 -14.03 1.70
CA GLN A 191 -16.09 -14.60 1.52
C GLN A 191 -16.08 -15.95 2.26
N VAL A 192 -16.76 -15.99 3.41
CA VAL A 192 -17.03 -17.21 4.20
C VAL A 192 -18.08 -18.06 3.49
#